data_AF-A0A502ZWP9-F1
#
_entry.id   AF-A0A502ZWP9-F1
#
_cell.length_a   1.000
_cell.length_b   1.000
_cell.length_c   1.000
_cell.angle_alpha   90.00
_cell.angle_beta   90.00
_cell.angle_gamma   90.00
#
_symmetry.space_group_name_H-M   'P 1'
#
loop_
_entity.id
_entity.type
_entity.pdbx_description
1 polymer ?
#
loop_
_entity_poly.entity_id
_entity_poly.type
_entity_poly.pdbx_seq_one_letter_code
_entity_poly.pdbx_strand_id
1 'polypeptide(L)'
;MADSDNSTTLSSVTLGGSGEGAVKGFARSDEADPPLALLRDWLRAQHVSQVLCRLQQRLETRALGAAYPAAMDAKIGYSIAYQAEVEAATAALKIQDRLPHTPAHSLLGIVAKLEIIVGADRDIDDPTDFPWPHIESILRDLKEIAGSVPLERPDRTIVQADCKRYQAIAADLVDLKKHAADSPFDEEPAAGVDTE
;
A
#
# COMPACT_ATOMS: atom_id res chain seq x y z
N MET A 1 6.13 -36.54 51.41
CA MET A 1 6.23 -37.14 50.08
C MET A 1 6.62 -36.04 49.10
N ALA A 2 7.63 -36.35 48.29
CA ALA A 2 8.14 -35.65 47.11
C ALA A 2 8.83 -34.28 47.31
N ASP A 3 10.16 -34.37 47.40
CA ASP A 3 11.12 -33.39 46.88
C ASP A 3 10.83 -33.06 45.41
N SER A 4 11.15 -31.83 44.98
CA SER A 4 11.82 -31.64 43.69
C SER A 4 12.42 -30.24 43.60
N ASP A 5 13.74 -30.20 43.75
CA ASP A 5 14.61 -29.13 43.29
C ASP A 5 14.59 -29.10 41.76
N ASN A 6 14.23 -27.97 41.15
CA ASN A 6 14.57 -27.70 39.75
C ASN A 6 15.39 -26.41 39.65
N SER A 7 16.67 -26.55 39.98
CA SER A 7 17.71 -25.58 39.65
C SER A 7 18.17 -25.84 38.22
N THR A 8 17.79 -24.97 37.28
CA THR A 8 18.28 -25.04 35.90
C THR A 8 19.47 -24.09 35.76
N THR A 9 20.66 -24.70 35.78
CA THR A 9 21.95 -24.10 35.51
C THR A 9 22.01 -23.54 34.08
N LEU A 10 22.32 -22.24 33.95
CA LEU A 10 22.62 -21.61 32.68
C LEU A 10 23.96 -22.13 32.15
N SER A 11 23.96 -22.63 30.91
CA SER A 11 25.18 -23.05 30.21
C SER A 11 25.82 -21.84 29.52
N SER A 12 26.95 -21.36 30.05
CA SER A 12 27.82 -20.41 29.37
C SER A 12 28.58 -21.11 28.26
N VAL A 13 28.20 -20.88 27.00
CA VAL A 13 29.00 -21.28 25.84
C VAL A 13 29.93 -20.14 25.48
N THR A 14 31.14 -20.16 26.05
CA THR A 14 32.31 -19.51 25.48
C THR A 14 32.82 -20.38 24.33
N LEU A 15 32.62 -19.94 23.09
CA LEU A 15 33.37 -20.48 21.95
C LEU A 15 34.37 -19.42 21.47
N GLY A 16 35.59 -19.54 21.95
CA GLY A 16 36.76 -18.90 21.36
C GLY A 16 37.12 -19.61 20.06
N GLY A 17 37.47 -18.84 19.04
CA GLY A 17 37.88 -19.36 17.74
C GLY A 17 38.22 -18.23 16.78
N SER A 18 39.42 -17.68 16.94
CA SER A 18 40.07 -16.78 15.98
C SER A 18 40.08 -17.44 14.60
N GLY A 19 39.26 -16.93 13.70
CA GLY A 19 39.30 -17.22 12.28
C GLY A 19 39.26 -15.90 11.55
N GLU A 20 40.43 -15.45 11.10
CA GLU A 20 40.58 -14.41 10.08
C GLU A 20 40.01 -14.94 8.76
N GLY A 21 38.68 -15.03 8.69
CA GLY A 21 37.93 -15.23 7.48
C GLY A 21 37.75 -13.87 6.84
N ALA A 22 38.57 -13.59 5.83
CA ALA A 22 38.44 -12.44 4.95
C ALA A 22 36.96 -12.10 4.75
N VAL A 23 36.52 -10.97 5.30
CA VAL A 23 35.26 -10.35 4.95
C VAL A 23 35.41 -10.05 3.47
N LYS A 24 34.97 -11.00 2.65
CA LYS A 24 34.84 -10.88 1.21
C LYS A 24 33.97 -9.65 1.05
N GLY A 25 34.61 -8.52 0.78
CA GLY A 25 33.94 -7.26 0.58
C GLY A 25 32.82 -7.57 -0.40
N PHE A 26 31.59 -7.51 0.09
CA PHE A 26 30.43 -7.43 -0.77
C PHE A 26 30.79 -6.25 -1.65
N ALA A 27 31.15 -6.54 -2.91
CA ALA A 27 31.24 -5.53 -3.92
C ALA A 27 29.87 -4.87 -3.86
N ARG A 28 29.81 -3.71 -3.18
CA ARG A 28 28.61 -2.89 -3.10
C ARG A 28 28.41 -2.50 -4.53
N SER A 29 27.54 -3.24 -5.22
CA SER A 29 26.90 -2.71 -6.40
C SER A 29 26.40 -1.33 -5.98
N ASP A 30 26.75 -0.33 -6.77
CA ASP A 30 26.24 1.04 -6.72
C ASP A 30 24.73 1.08 -7.06
N GLU A 31 24.03 0.00 -6.70
CA GLU A 31 22.63 -0.23 -6.91
C GLU A 31 21.90 0.45 -5.77
N ALA A 32 21.10 1.45 -6.14
CA ALA A 32 20.33 2.25 -5.20
C ALA A 32 19.59 1.33 -4.20
N ASP A 33 19.63 1.68 -2.92
CA ASP A 33 19.05 0.87 -1.85
C ASP A 33 17.56 0.55 -2.17
N PRO A 34 17.15 -0.72 -2.34
CA PRO A 34 15.82 -1.07 -2.84
C PRO A 34 14.63 -0.44 -2.09
N PRO A 35 14.66 -0.26 -0.75
CA PRO A 35 13.61 0.44 -0.02
C PRO A 35 13.45 1.91 -0.41
N LEU A 36 14.50 2.59 -0.90
CA LEU A 36 14.39 3.96 -1.40
C LEU A 36 13.53 4.04 -2.67
N ALA A 37 13.66 3.04 -3.55
CA ALA A 37 12.80 2.93 -4.73
C ALA A 37 11.35 2.66 -4.32
N LEU A 38 11.13 1.72 -3.38
CA LEU A 38 9.78 1.45 -2.85
C LEU A 38 9.15 2.69 -2.20
N LEU A 39 9.91 3.48 -1.46
CA LEU A 39 9.40 4.72 -0.86
C LEU A 39 8.92 5.70 -1.92
N ARG A 40 9.70 5.90 -2.99
CA ARG A 40 9.32 6.79 -4.10
C ARG A 40 8.03 6.33 -4.78
N ASP A 41 7.91 5.03 -5.03
CA ASP A 41 6.72 4.44 -5.64
C ASP A 41 5.52 4.52 -4.70
N TRP A 42 5.73 4.31 -3.40
CA TRP A 42 4.68 4.38 -2.40
C TRP A 42 4.15 5.80 -2.23
N LEU A 43 5.05 6.80 -2.12
CA LEU A 43 4.67 8.22 -2.07
C LEU A 43 3.87 8.64 -3.31
N ARG A 44 4.24 8.12 -4.48
CA ARG A 44 3.51 8.36 -5.72
C ARG A 44 2.11 7.76 -5.70
N ALA A 45 1.99 6.47 -5.37
CA ALA A 45 0.71 5.77 -5.29
C ALA A 45 -0.23 6.43 -4.26
N GLN A 46 0.31 6.76 -3.08
CA GLN A 46 -0.43 7.44 -2.01
C GLN A 46 -0.94 8.81 -2.45
N HIS A 47 -0.08 9.62 -3.08
CA HIS A 47 -0.49 10.94 -3.55
C HIS A 47 -1.53 10.86 -4.69
N VAL A 48 -1.41 9.90 -5.61
CA VAL A 48 -2.40 9.66 -6.66
C VAL A 48 -3.74 9.22 -6.08
N SER A 49 -3.74 8.30 -5.09
CA SER A 49 -4.94 7.88 -4.37
C SER A 49 -5.64 9.07 -3.70
N GLN A 50 -4.91 9.92 -2.97
CA GLN A 50 -5.48 11.12 -2.33
C GLN A 50 -6.09 12.11 -3.34
N VAL A 51 -5.46 12.28 -4.51
CA VAL A 51 -6.00 13.14 -5.57
C VAL A 51 -7.30 12.57 -6.13
N LEU A 52 -7.38 11.26 -6.33
CA LEU A 52 -8.55 10.58 -6.85
C LEU A 52 -9.69 10.54 -5.83
N CYS A 53 -9.40 10.33 -4.55
CA CYS A 53 -10.35 10.44 -3.44
C CYS A 53 -11.04 11.81 -3.43
N ARG A 54 -10.26 12.90 -3.51
CA ARG A 54 -10.82 14.26 -3.59
C ARG A 54 -11.68 14.48 -4.83
N LEU A 55 -11.37 13.84 -5.94
CA LEU A 55 -12.19 13.88 -7.15
C LEU A 55 -13.49 13.11 -6.94
N GLN A 56 -13.41 11.90 -6.37
CA GLN A 56 -14.54 11.05 -6.02
C GLN A 56 -15.52 11.79 -5.09
N GLN A 57 -15.05 12.38 -3.99
CA GLN A 57 -15.87 13.18 -3.06
C GLN A 57 -16.58 14.38 -3.73
N ARG A 58 -15.89 15.07 -4.66
CA ARG A 58 -16.48 16.19 -5.41
C ARG A 58 -17.58 15.73 -6.36
N LEU A 59 -17.39 14.59 -7.03
CA LEU A 59 -18.37 14.01 -7.94
C LEU A 59 -19.56 13.44 -7.19
N GLU A 60 -19.33 12.82 -6.03
CA GLU A 60 -20.39 12.40 -5.11
C GLU A 60 -21.28 13.58 -4.70
N THR A 61 -20.66 14.67 -4.23
CA THR A 61 -21.39 15.89 -3.86
C THR A 61 -22.23 16.42 -5.03
N ARG A 62 -21.69 16.41 -6.26
CA ARG A 62 -22.44 16.84 -7.46
C ARG A 62 -23.57 15.87 -7.80
N ALA A 63 -23.35 14.56 -7.69
CA ALA A 63 -24.36 13.55 -7.97
C ALA A 63 -25.55 13.66 -7.01
N LEU A 64 -25.31 14.02 -5.76
CA LEU A 64 -26.35 14.24 -4.76
C LEU A 64 -27.10 15.57 -4.95
N GLY A 65 -26.43 16.61 -5.45
CA GLY A 65 -27.00 17.96 -5.58
C GLY A 65 -27.61 18.34 -6.94
N ALA A 66 -27.48 17.49 -7.97
CA ALA A 66 -27.90 17.82 -9.34
C ALA A 66 -29.28 17.26 -9.71
N ALA A 67 -29.97 17.93 -10.65
CA ALA A 67 -31.17 17.41 -11.31
C ALA A 67 -30.80 16.47 -12.48
N TYR A 68 -31.78 15.71 -12.97
CA TYR A 68 -31.61 14.88 -14.16
C TYR A 68 -31.42 15.75 -15.42
N PRO A 69 -30.52 15.41 -16.37
CA PRO A 69 -29.64 14.23 -16.43
C PRO A 69 -28.24 14.43 -15.79
N ALA A 70 -27.88 15.64 -15.37
CA ALA A 70 -26.57 15.95 -14.81
C ALA A 70 -26.19 15.09 -13.58
N ALA A 71 -27.19 14.63 -12.82
CA ALA A 71 -26.99 13.67 -11.74
C ALA A 71 -26.47 12.30 -12.23
N MET A 72 -26.90 11.83 -13.40
CA MET A 72 -26.44 10.55 -13.98
C MET A 72 -25.00 10.64 -14.46
N ASP A 73 -24.64 11.71 -15.16
CA ASP A 73 -23.27 11.94 -15.60
C ASP A 73 -22.31 12.04 -14.41
N ALA A 74 -22.73 12.73 -13.35
CA ALA A 74 -21.97 12.81 -12.10
C ALA A 74 -21.85 11.46 -11.39
N LYS A 75 -22.89 10.60 -11.41
CA LYS A 75 -22.82 9.23 -10.88
C LYS A 75 -21.84 8.35 -11.64
N ILE A 76 -21.86 8.42 -12.98
CA ILE A 76 -20.89 7.67 -13.81
C ILE A 76 -19.46 8.14 -13.51
N GLY A 77 -19.25 9.46 -13.49
CA GLY A 77 -17.94 10.03 -13.15
C GLY A 77 -17.49 9.65 -11.74
N TYR A 78 -18.40 9.65 -10.76
CA TYR A 78 -18.15 9.19 -9.40
C TYR A 78 -17.69 7.73 -9.37
N SER A 79 -18.39 6.82 -10.05
CA SER A 79 -18.02 5.40 -10.07
C SER A 79 -16.64 5.16 -10.68
N ILE A 80 -16.29 5.89 -11.74
CA ILE A 80 -14.95 5.84 -12.33
C ILE A 80 -13.90 6.37 -11.36
N ALA A 81 -14.14 7.52 -10.72
CA ALA A 81 -13.21 8.10 -9.76
C ALA A 81 -13.01 7.21 -8.52
N TYR A 82 -14.07 6.58 -8.02
CA TYR A 82 -14.04 5.62 -6.92
C TYR A 82 -13.21 4.39 -7.28
N GLN A 83 -13.47 3.75 -8.43
CA GLN A 83 -12.67 2.58 -8.82
C GLN A 83 -11.21 2.98 -9.07
N ALA A 84 -10.93 4.14 -9.66
CA ALA A 84 -9.57 4.64 -9.87
C ALA A 84 -8.83 4.87 -8.54
N GLU A 85 -9.50 5.45 -7.55
CA GLU A 85 -8.98 5.62 -6.19
C GLU A 85 -8.63 4.27 -5.56
N VAL A 86 -9.55 3.30 -5.63
CA VAL A 86 -9.34 1.94 -5.10
C VAL A 86 -8.11 1.30 -5.72
N GLU A 87 -7.93 1.39 -7.04
CA GLU A 87 -6.75 0.83 -7.72
C GLU A 87 -5.44 1.52 -7.29
N ALA A 88 -5.46 2.85 -7.12
CA ALA A 88 -4.31 3.60 -6.65
C ALA A 88 -3.95 3.30 -5.18
N ALA A 89 -4.95 3.21 -4.30
CA ALA A 89 -4.78 2.79 -2.91
C ALA A 89 -4.25 1.34 -2.83
N THR A 90 -4.80 0.45 -3.66
CA THR A 90 -4.32 -0.94 -3.78
C THR A 90 -2.87 -1.01 -4.23
N ALA A 91 -2.42 -0.11 -5.12
CA ALA A 91 -1.02 -0.06 -5.51
C ALA A 91 -0.09 0.33 -4.34
N ALA A 92 -0.52 1.23 -3.46
CA ALA A 92 0.22 1.57 -2.25
C ALA A 92 0.27 0.37 -1.28
N LEU A 93 -0.83 -0.35 -1.08
CA LEU A 93 -0.88 -1.58 -0.25
C LEU A 93 0.06 -2.67 -0.78
N LYS A 94 0.07 -2.92 -2.09
CA LYS A 94 1.00 -3.88 -2.72
C LYS A 94 2.47 -3.53 -2.52
N ILE A 95 2.80 -2.26 -2.25
CA ILE A 95 4.17 -1.87 -1.89
C ILE A 95 4.45 -2.21 -0.43
N GLN A 96 3.49 -1.98 0.46
CA GLN A 96 3.61 -2.37 1.87
C GLN A 96 3.77 -3.89 2.04
N ASP A 97 3.03 -4.71 1.28
CA ASP A 97 3.15 -6.17 1.31
C ASP A 97 4.57 -6.67 0.92
N ARG A 98 5.24 -5.93 0.03
CA ARG A 98 6.61 -6.23 -0.41
C ARG A 98 7.68 -5.74 0.57
N LEU A 99 7.35 -4.77 1.42
CA LEU A 99 8.30 -4.07 2.26
C LEU A 99 9.06 -4.98 3.25
N PRO A 100 8.43 -5.95 3.95
CA PRO A 100 9.14 -6.85 4.87
C PRO A 100 10.20 -7.69 4.16
N HIS A 101 9.94 -8.06 2.92
CA HIS A 101 10.78 -8.94 2.10
C HIS A 101 11.87 -8.19 1.32
N THR A 102 11.90 -6.87 1.40
CA THR A 102 12.87 -6.04 0.67
C THR A 102 14.02 -5.65 1.61
N PRO A 103 15.22 -6.25 1.53
CA PRO A 103 16.31 -5.91 2.45
C PRO A 103 16.77 -4.46 2.27
N ALA A 104 17.13 -3.79 3.37
CA ALA A 104 17.81 -2.50 3.33
C ALA A 104 19.33 -2.74 3.36
N HIS A 105 20.06 -2.04 2.48
CA HIS A 105 21.52 -2.12 2.40
C HIS A 105 22.23 -0.89 3.00
N SER A 106 21.45 0.10 3.46
CA SER A 106 21.93 1.30 4.13
C SER A 106 20.98 1.74 5.25
N LEU A 107 21.46 2.65 6.13
CA LEU A 107 20.62 3.31 7.13
C LEU A 107 19.50 4.13 6.48
N LEU A 108 19.75 4.74 5.32
CA LEU A 108 18.72 5.44 4.55
C LEU A 108 17.62 4.50 4.03
N GLY A 109 17.96 3.26 3.67
CA GLY A 109 16.96 2.24 3.34
C GLY A 109 16.11 1.84 4.54
N ILE A 110 16.69 1.80 5.75
CA ILE A 110 15.92 1.57 6.99
C ILE A 110 14.99 2.76 7.24
N VAL A 111 15.48 4.00 7.12
CA VAL A 111 14.66 5.22 7.19
C VAL A 111 13.50 5.12 6.19
N ALA A 112 13.77 4.73 4.95
CA ALA A 112 12.74 4.61 3.92
C ALA A 112 11.63 3.60 4.27
N LYS A 113 11.99 2.46 4.86
CA LYS A 113 10.98 1.50 5.35
C LYS A 113 10.10 2.11 6.43
N LEU A 114 10.71 2.77 7.40
CA LEU A 114 10.00 3.40 8.50
C LEU A 114 9.09 4.54 8.02
N GLU A 115 9.50 5.29 7.00
CA GLU A 115 8.66 6.31 6.37
C GLU A 115 7.41 5.72 5.71
N ILE A 116 7.53 4.58 5.04
CA ILE A 116 6.37 3.87 4.48
C ILE A 116 5.47 3.39 5.61
N ILE A 117 6.03 2.80 6.66
CA ILE A 117 5.28 2.25 7.80
C ILE A 117 4.51 3.35 8.54
N VAL A 118 5.16 4.46 8.91
CA VAL A 118 4.52 5.61 9.57
C VAL A 118 3.57 6.34 8.61
N GLY A 119 3.86 6.35 7.31
CA GLY A 119 3.02 6.99 6.30
C GLY A 119 1.75 6.23 5.97
N ALA A 120 1.78 4.90 6.07
CA ALA A 120 0.67 4.01 5.72
C ALA A 120 -0.53 4.14 6.66
N ASP A 121 -0.29 4.50 7.92
CA ASP A 121 -1.28 4.33 8.99
C ASP A 121 -1.64 5.63 9.71
N ARG A 122 -1.52 6.77 9.03
CA ARG A 122 -1.84 8.09 9.60
C ARG A 122 -3.33 8.33 9.88
N ASP A 123 -4.18 7.36 9.55
CA ASP A 123 -5.63 7.40 9.73
C ASP A 123 -6.12 6.42 10.82
N ILE A 124 -5.22 5.83 11.63
CA ILE A 124 -5.65 5.12 12.85
C ILE A 124 -6.13 6.15 13.88
N ASP A 125 -7.42 6.11 14.18
CA ASP A 125 -8.07 6.99 15.16
C ASP A 125 -7.57 6.76 16.61
N ASP A 126 -6.99 5.58 16.91
CA ASP A 126 -6.43 5.25 18.22
C ASP A 126 -4.87 5.24 18.23
N PRO A 127 -4.20 6.24 18.83
CA PRO A 127 -2.74 6.27 18.94
C PRO A 127 -2.14 5.15 19.82
N THR A 128 -2.98 4.32 20.46
CA THR A 128 -2.57 3.18 21.29
C THR A 128 -2.50 1.85 20.51
N ASP A 129 -3.01 1.79 19.28
CA ASP A 129 -3.25 0.51 18.57
C ASP A 129 -1.99 -0.15 17.96
N PHE A 130 -0.83 0.51 18.01
CA PHE A 130 0.46 -0.05 17.63
C PHE A 130 1.57 0.84 18.23
N PRO A 131 2.84 0.39 18.40
CA PRO A 131 3.90 1.23 18.99
C PRO A 131 4.37 2.41 18.10
N TRP A 132 3.46 3.12 17.43
CA TRP A 132 3.72 4.29 16.57
C TRP A 132 4.58 5.35 17.23
N PRO A 133 4.34 5.78 18.49
CA PRO A 133 5.21 6.78 19.13
C PRO A 133 6.66 6.31 19.25
N HIS A 134 6.87 5.01 19.47
CA HIS A 134 8.22 4.42 19.56
C HIS A 134 8.88 4.33 18.19
N ILE A 135 8.13 3.92 17.16
CA ILE A 135 8.62 3.84 15.77
C ILE A 135 8.97 5.24 15.25
N GLU A 136 8.14 6.25 15.53
CA GLU A 136 8.41 7.64 15.17
C GLU A 136 9.65 8.20 15.87
N SER A 137 9.86 7.85 17.15
CA SER A 137 11.08 8.22 17.87
C SER A 137 12.31 7.61 17.21
N ILE A 138 12.30 6.31 16.93
CA ILE A 138 13.41 5.61 16.27
C ILE A 138 13.68 6.21 14.88
N LEU A 139 12.63 6.50 14.11
CA LEU A 139 12.76 7.14 12.80
C LEU A 139 13.41 8.52 12.91
N ARG A 140 13.03 9.32 13.91
CA ARG A 140 13.64 10.64 14.15
C ARG A 140 15.13 10.51 14.46
N ASP A 141 15.49 9.64 15.39
CA ASP A 141 16.89 9.44 15.79
C ASP A 141 17.73 8.92 14.61
N LEU A 142 17.17 8.01 13.80
CA LEU A 142 17.83 7.52 12.59
C LEU A 142 18.04 8.60 11.55
N LYS A 143 17.10 9.53 11.37
CA LYS A 143 17.27 10.68 10.45
C LYS A 143 18.38 11.62 10.91
N GLU A 144 18.52 11.84 12.22
CA GLU A 144 19.60 12.65 12.78
C GLU A 144 20.97 11.99 12.55
N ILE A 145 21.04 10.66 12.65
CA ILE A 145 22.30 9.92 12.49
C ILE A 145 22.68 9.70 11.03
N ALA A 146 21.71 9.32 10.19
CA ALA A 146 21.94 8.85 8.82
C ALA A 146 21.56 9.87 7.73
N GLY A 147 20.91 10.97 8.11
CA GLY A 147 20.27 11.90 7.20
C GLY A 147 18.84 11.51 6.83
N SER A 148 18.14 12.42 6.15
CA SER A 148 16.77 12.22 5.67
C SER A 148 16.72 11.72 4.24
N VAL A 149 15.77 10.84 3.94
CA VAL A 149 15.42 10.52 2.56
C VAL A 149 14.51 11.61 1.99
N PRO A 150 14.68 12.05 0.72
CA PRO A 150 13.77 13.03 0.12
C PRO A 150 12.33 12.52 0.11
N LEU A 151 11.46 13.16 0.89
CA LEU A 151 10.00 12.94 0.88
C LEU A 151 9.30 13.91 -0.07
N GLU A 152 9.97 14.28 -1.15
CA GLU A 152 9.46 15.31 -2.04
C GLU A 152 8.12 14.91 -2.63
N ARG A 153 7.27 15.93 -2.79
CA ARG A 153 5.99 15.76 -3.45
C ARG A 153 6.24 15.22 -4.86
N PRO A 154 5.57 14.13 -5.28
CA PRO A 154 5.73 13.60 -6.63
C PRO A 154 5.42 14.67 -7.68
N ASP A 155 6.17 14.63 -8.80
CA ASP A 155 6.00 15.58 -9.91
C ASP A 155 4.53 15.60 -10.37
N ARG A 156 3.97 16.80 -10.48
CA ARG A 156 2.58 17.01 -10.88
C ARG A 156 2.25 16.36 -12.22
N THR A 157 3.16 16.40 -13.18
CA THR A 157 2.96 15.83 -14.52
C THR A 157 2.85 14.30 -14.45
N ILE A 158 3.69 13.67 -13.63
CA ILE A 158 3.67 12.22 -13.37
C ILE A 158 2.36 11.84 -12.67
N VAL A 159 1.99 12.57 -11.61
CA VAL A 159 0.74 12.32 -10.87
C VAL A 159 -0.47 12.44 -11.80
N GLN A 160 -0.50 13.45 -12.67
CA GLN A 160 -1.58 13.60 -13.65
C GLN A 160 -1.64 12.45 -14.65
N ALA A 161 -0.48 11.97 -15.12
CA ALA A 161 -0.43 10.81 -16.01
C ALA A 161 -0.95 9.55 -15.32
N ASP A 162 -0.56 9.31 -14.06
CA ASP A 162 -1.02 8.17 -13.28
C ASP A 162 -2.51 8.26 -12.96
N CYS A 163 -3.03 9.43 -12.58
CA CYS A 163 -4.47 9.63 -12.40
C CYS A 163 -5.24 9.27 -13.68
N LYS A 164 -4.79 9.73 -14.85
CA LYS A 164 -5.41 9.40 -16.14
C LYS A 164 -5.37 7.89 -16.41
N ARG A 165 -4.24 7.24 -16.10
CA ARG A 165 -4.08 5.80 -16.26
C ARG A 165 -5.07 5.04 -15.40
N TYR A 166 -5.18 5.37 -14.11
CA TYR A 166 -6.14 4.73 -13.22
C TYR A 166 -7.58 5.00 -13.63
N GLN A 167 -7.90 6.20 -14.09
CA GLN A 167 -9.23 6.53 -14.61
C GLN A 167 -9.59 5.74 -15.87
N ALA A 168 -8.64 5.51 -16.78
CA ALA A 168 -8.86 4.69 -17.96
C ALA A 168 -9.16 3.23 -17.58
N ILE A 169 -8.32 2.64 -16.72
CA ILE A 169 -8.53 1.27 -16.19
C ILE A 169 -9.90 1.18 -15.49
N ALA A 170 -10.24 2.18 -14.68
CA ALA A 170 -11.50 2.23 -13.97
C ALA A 170 -12.72 2.36 -14.89
N ALA A 171 -12.62 3.15 -15.97
CA ALA A 171 -13.68 3.28 -16.96
C ALA A 171 -13.98 1.92 -17.62
N ASP A 172 -12.93 1.22 -18.07
CA ASP A 172 -13.06 -0.12 -18.66
C ASP A 172 -13.73 -1.10 -17.68
N LEU A 173 -13.35 -1.06 -16.40
CA LEU A 173 -13.94 -1.91 -15.36
C LEU A 173 -15.41 -1.57 -15.07
N VAL A 174 -15.77 -0.29 -15.05
CA VAL A 174 -17.14 0.16 -14.82
C VAL A 174 -18.03 -0.24 -16.00
N ASP A 175 -17.55 -0.08 -17.23
CA ASP A 175 -18.33 -0.46 -18.42
C ASP A 175 -18.51 -1.98 -18.51
N LEU A 176 -17.47 -2.77 -18.18
CA LEU A 176 -17.60 -4.22 -18.06
C LEU A 176 -18.65 -4.64 -17.02
N LYS A 177 -18.69 -3.97 -15.86
CA LYS A 177 -19.70 -4.22 -14.81
C LYS A 177 -21.11 -3.90 -15.28
N LYS A 178 -21.31 -2.83 -16.07
CA LYS A 178 -22.62 -2.50 -16.65
C LYS A 178 -23.08 -3.60 -17.62
N HIS A 179 -22.22 -4.02 -18.53
CA HIS A 179 -22.55 -5.09 -19.48
C HIS A 179 -22.89 -6.43 -18.80
N ALA A 180 -22.24 -6.75 -17.68
CA ALA A 180 -22.58 -7.93 -16.89
C ALA A 180 -23.94 -7.80 -16.18
N ALA A 181 -24.32 -6.61 -15.73
CA ALA A 181 -25.61 -6.35 -15.09
C ALA A 181 -26.79 -6.33 -16.09
N ASP A 182 -26.53 -5.94 -17.34
CA ASP A 182 -27.53 -5.89 -18.42
C ASP A 182 -27.71 -7.24 -19.15
N SER A 183 -26.94 -8.28 -18.80
CA SER A 183 -27.05 -9.61 -19.41
C SER A 183 -28.18 -10.42 -18.74
N PRO A 184 -29.22 -10.84 -19.47
CA PRO A 184 -30.34 -11.60 -18.91
C PRO A 184 -29.91 -13.05 -18.68
N PHE A 185 -29.62 -13.42 -17.44
CA PHE A 185 -29.59 -14.82 -17.02
C PHE A 185 -30.93 -15.15 -16.36
N ASP A 186 -31.89 -15.57 -17.18
CA ASP A 186 -32.99 -16.49 -16.83
C ASP A 186 -33.72 -16.89 -18.13
N GLU A 187 -33.22 -17.91 -18.82
CA GLU A 187 -34.07 -18.80 -19.62
C GLU A 187 -34.04 -20.17 -18.93
N GLU A 188 -34.94 -20.34 -17.97
CA GLU A 188 -35.40 -21.64 -17.50
C GLU A 188 -36.16 -22.31 -18.67
N PRO A 189 -35.79 -23.50 -19.17
CA PRO A 189 -36.61 -24.18 -20.15
C PRO A 189 -37.80 -24.81 -19.43
N ALA A 190 -38.96 -24.16 -19.56
CA ALA A 190 -40.24 -24.70 -19.15
C ALA A 190 -40.56 -25.97 -19.96
N ALA A 191 -40.71 -27.08 -19.22
CA ALA A 191 -41.59 -28.21 -19.42
C ALA A 191 -41.96 -28.63 -20.87
N GLY A 192 -41.49 -29.83 -21.25
CA GLY A 192 -42.20 -30.73 -22.15
C GLY A 192 -42.47 -32.04 -21.40
N VAL A 193 -43.59 -32.11 -20.68
CA VAL A 193 -44.22 -33.37 -20.25
C VAL A 193 -45.05 -33.84 -21.43
N ASP A 194 -44.60 -34.88 -22.12
CA ASP A 194 -45.46 -35.66 -23.01
C ASP A 194 -45.73 -37.01 -22.35
N THR A 195 -46.99 -37.15 -21.93
CA THR A 195 -47.68 -38.41 -21.68
C THR A 195 -48.01 -39.09 -23.00
N GLU A 196 -47.47 -40.30 -23.23
CA GLU A 196 -48.21 -41.46 -23.75
C GLU A 196 -47.52 -42.77 -23.37
#